data_AF-A0A7X9LBQ3-F1
#
_entry.id   AF-A0A7X9LBQ3-F1
#
_cell.length_a   1.000
_cell.length_b   1.000
_cell.length_c   1.000
_cell.angle_alpha   90.00
_cell.angle_beta   90.00
_cell.angle_gamma   90.00
#
_symmetry.space_group_name_H-M   'P 1'
#
loop_
_entity.id
_entity.type
_entity.pdbx_description
1 polymer ?
#
loop_
_entity_poly.entity_id
_entity_poly.type
_entity_poly.pdbx_seq_one_letter_code
_entity_poly.pdbx_strand_id
1 'polypeptide(L)'
;VTVSGPWVRQALPAGSAAFGIAAELLGVALAITVLLAAVLTTAAMHAPPAVKVAGLAAPVLLWSAMAQLAATIDQLVWCGAGLLALAVFHLARRGRRFAWWEFAVNLGMISAVTVANLVTFVRPALDAGRSDPSFLVVLIVMSVGVLGLGYAVTSGAATAEVAFTSSVWFVEYLGRRFPRGVQLFVVTTILVVAWAAQLWRFARSPLPWWLQAVEVVLACVMIGVTGGCWLLLGRALEHRRRRAGLPPDAPDVAELSEAFGRLALWVGVALAAPQMANIVWGNLERGLWLSLRTLGVQYVPGDLVTRMGGGVDGGRWLLLAGEATAVLICAAAGIRAYRWARPGTAQLALLLGLFCLFAALNRAGLPMPGLGLDTLSAAMVLIVTGVGGFWLARGVLTVPRGLAIGVALLLSAAVLGRDQVADPIGWALGASGGALLVFGLVWNLLTGAGEANGDSAAFPRPARALLIVGYLTVTMLIAATDAVAVTFAVDLDRFVRMGVEVIGTALLATGLWAVLGAASRHRSAVETMPGGQRTPSFAPPPSQAPLPPSFPPGPPPPSFPPGPQRW
;
A
#
# COMPACT_ATOMS: atom_id res chain seq x y z
N VAL A 1 20.71 -11.43 9.48
CA VAL A 1 20.25 -12.57 10.31
C VAL A 1 18.96 -12.13 10.98
N THR A 2 17.83 -12.35 10.32
CA THR A 2 16.49 -12.07 10.86
C THR A 2 16.16 -13.15 11.89
N VAL A 3 16.28 -12.79 13.15
CA VAL A 3 15.95 -13.64 14.29
C VAL A 3 14.43 -13.64 14.44
N SER A 4 13.72 -14.48 13.67
CA SER A 4 12.42 -14.95 14.15
C SER A 4 12.64 -15.70 15.47
N GLY A 5 11.94 -15.30 16.53
CA GLY A 5 12.16 -15.76 17.90
C GLY A 5 12.27 -17.30 18.02
N PRO A 6 13.20 -17.84 18.83
CA PRO A 6 13.44 -19.29 18.94
C PRO A 6 12.23 -20.12 19.40
N TRP A 7 11.16 -19.48 19.88
CA TRP A 7 10.12 -20.14 20.67
C TRP A 7 9.02 -20.70 19.76
N VAL A 8 8.69 -20.00 18.66
CA VAL A 8 7.82 -20.54 17.60
C VAL A 8 8.54 -21.62 16.80
N ARG A 9 9.86 -21.45 16.56
CA ARG A 9 10.69 -22.46 15.89
C ARG A 9 10.84 -23.77 16.69
N GLN A 10 10.67 -23.72 18.01
CA GLN A 10 10.75 -24.88 18.90
C GLN A 10 9.40 -25.61 19.06
N ALA A 11 8.28 -24.97 18.72
CA ALA A 11 6.95 -25.56 18.87
C ALA A 11 6.56 -26.48 17.71
N LEU A 12 7.18 -26.32 16.53
CA LEU A 12 7.02 -27.22 15.40
C LEU A 12 8.20 -28.19 15.39
N PRO A 13 7.98 -29.52 15.51
CA PRO A 13 9.08 -30.47 15.43
C PRO A 13 9.78 -30.27 14.09
N ALA A 14 11.11 -30.16 14.11
CA ALA A 14 11.95 -30.12 12.92
C ALA A 14 11.91 -31.49 12.21
N GLY A 15 10.75 -31.87 11.67
CA GLY A 15 10.60 -33.00 10.78
C GLY A 15 11.02 -32.55 9.39
N SER A 16 12.15 -33.06 8.91
CA SER A 16 12.64 -33.28 7.52
C SER A 16 12.24 -32.35 6.34
N ALA A 17 11.48 -31.27 6.52
CA ALA A 17 10.99 -30.39 5.48
C ALA A 17 12.00 -29.28 5.23
N ALA A 18 12.45 -29.14 3.97
CA ALA A 18 13.48 -28.18 3.58
C ALA A 18 13.13 -26.72 3.91
N PHE A 19 11.83 -26.41 3.99
CA PHE A 19 11.31 -25.07 4.30
C PHE A 19 10.62 -24.96 5.67
N GLY A 20 10.58 -26.05 6.45
CA GLY A 20 9.96 -26.09 7.79
C GLY A 20 8.45 -25.88 7.83
N ILE A 21 7.77 -25.96 6.68
CA ILE A 21 6.31 -25.89 6.57
C ILE A 21 5.74 -27.31 6.57
N ALA A 22 4.74 -27.54 7.41
CA ALA A 22 4.05 -28.82 7.53
C ALA A 22 3.36 -29.22 6.20
N ALA A 23 3.56 -30.45 5.74
CA ALA A 23 3.03 -30.96 4.48
C ALA A 23 1.49 -30.97 4.44
N GLU A 24 0.87 -31.10 5.61
CA GLU A 24 -0.57 -31.06 5.85
C GLU A 24 -1.19 -29.72 5.41
N LEU A 25 -0.40 -28.65 5.37
CA LEU A 25 -0.85 -27.33 4.94
C LEU A 25 -1.00 -27.21 3.42
N LEU A 26 -0.52 -28.19 2.63
CA LEU A 26 -0.59 -28.13 1.16
C LEU A 26 -2.03 -28.00 0.65
N GLY A 27 -2.96 -28.79 1.18
CA GLY A 27 -4.36 -28.72 0.78
C GLY A 27 -5.00 -27.37 1.12
N VAL A 28 -4.70 -26.84 2.31
CA VAL A 28 -5.19 -25.55 2.79
C VAL A 28 -4.61 -24.41 1.93
N ALA A 29 -3.30 -24.40 1.70
CA ALA A 29 -2.62 -23.40 0.89
C ALA A 29 -3.16 -23.38 -0.55
N LEU A 30 -3.38 -24.55 -1.14
CA LEU A 30 -3.94 -24.68 -2.48
C LEU A 30 -5.40 -24.19 -2.53
N ALA A 31 -6.23 -24.55 -1.55
CA ALA A 31 -7.62 -24.10 -1.48
C ALA A 31 -7.72 -22.57 -1.33
N ILE A 32 -6.93 -21.96 -0.44
CA ILE A 32 -6.89 -20.51 -0.25
C ILE A 32 -6.38 -19.83 -1.53
N THR A 33 -5.31 -20.35 -2.14
CA THR A 33 -4.73 -19.75 -3.36
C THR A 33 -5.69 -19.80 -4.54
N VAL A 34 -6.44 -20.90 -4.71
CA VAL A 34 -7.50 -21.03 -5.72
C VAL A 34 -8.62 -20.03 -5.46
N LEU A 35 -9.08 -19.91 -4.22
CA LEU A 35 -10.09 -18.94 -3.83
C LEU A 35 -9.65 -17.51 -4.16
N LEU A 36 -8.41 -17.15 -3.82
CA LEU A 36 -7.85 -15.83 -4.07
C LEU A 36 -7.66 -15.55 -5.56
N ALA A 37 -7.18 -16.53 -6.33
CA ALA A 37 -7.12 -16.41 -7.78
C ALA A 37 -8.51 -16.15 -8.37
N ALA A 38 -9.54 -16.88 -7.93
CA ALA A 38 -10.91 -16.68 -8.38
C ALA A 38 -11.48 -15.30 -8.00
N VAL A 39 -11.22 -14.82 -6.78
CA VAL A 39 -11.61 -13.47 -6.33
C VAL A 39 -10.96 -12.41 -7.22
N LEU A 40 -9.64 -12.48 -7.40
CA LEU A 40 -8.88 -11.51 -8.18
C LEU A 40 -9.27 -11.52 -9.66
N THR A 41 -9.40 -12.70 -10.27
CA THR A 41 -9.84 -12.84 -11.67
C THR A 41 -11.24 -12.26 -11.86
N THR A 42 -12.15 -12.54 -10.93
CA THR A 42 -13.53 -12.02 -11.00
C THR A 42 -13.59 -10.50 -10.85
N ALA A 43 -12.86 -9.95 -9.88
CA ALA A 43 -12.77 -8.51 -9.67
C ALA A 43 -12.18 -7.81 -10.91
N ALA A 44 -11.14 -8.39 -11.49
CA ALA A 44 -10.40 -7.82 -12.60
C ALA A 44 -11.17 -7.81 -13.94
N MET A 45 -12.13 -8.71 -14.16
CA MET A 45 -12.94 -8.73 -15.39
C MET A 45 -13.60 -7.38 -15.72
N HIS A 46 -13.99 -6.65 -14.68
CA HIS A 46 -14.72 -5.38 -14.77
C HIS A 46 -13.86 -4.16 -14.48
N ALA A 47 -12.55 -4.35 -14.34
CA ALA A 47 -11.61 -3.30 -13.99
C ALA A 47 -10.95 -2.66 -15.23
N PRO A 48 -10.17 -1.57 -15.09
CA PRO A 48 -9.35 -1.04 -16.17
C PRO A 48 -8.36 -2.06 -16.75
N PRO A 49 -7.88 -1.90 -18.00
CA PRO A 49 -7.04 -2.88 -18.70
C PRO A 49 -5.85 -3.40 -17.89
N ALA A 50 -5.14 -2.51 -17.19
CA ALA A 50 -3.98 -2.88 -16.36
C ALA A 50 -4.37 -3.85 -15.22
N VAL A 51 -5.50 -3.60 -14.56
CA VAL A 51 -6.00 -4.46 -13.48
C VAL A 51 -6.52 -5.78 -14.06
N LYS A 52 -7.11 -5.78 -15.26
CA LYS A 52 -7.52 -7.02 -15.97
C LYS A 52 -6.34 -7.97 -16.15
N VAL A 53 -5.21 -7.43 -16.61
CA VAL A 53 -3.98 -8.21 -16.81
C VAL A 53 -3.50 -8.80 -15.49
N ALA A 54 -3.48 -8.01 -14.40
CA ALA A 54 -3.07 -8.50 -13.09
C ALA A 54 -3.98 -9.62 -12.55
N GLY A 55 -5.30 -9.50 -12.68
CA GLY A 55 -6.21 -10.56 -12.21
C GLY A 55 -6.23 -11.81 -13.10
N LEU A 56 -5.93 -11.69 -14.39
CA LEU A 56 -5.69 -12.84 -15.29
C LEU A 56 -4.33 -13.50 -15.02
N ALA A 57 -3.34 -12.75 -14.54
CA ALA A 57 -2.04 -13.30 -14.17
C ALA A 57 -2.14 -14.27 -12.98
N ALA A 58 -3.09 -14.08 -12.05
CA ALA A 58 -3.23 -14.95 -10.88
C ALA A 58 -3.38 -16.46 -11.22
N PRO A 59 -4.37 -16.90 -12.04
CA PRO A 59 -4.49 -18.32 -12.43
C PRO A 59 -3.33 -18.78 -13.31
N VAL A 60 -2.81 -17.92 -14.20
CA VAL A 60 -1.62 -18.24 -15.02
C VAL A 60 -0.43 -18.58 -14.13
N LEU A 61 -0.18 -17.78 -13.10
CA LEU A 61 0.94 -17.96 -12.19
C LEU A 61 0.77 -19.22 -11.36
N LEU A 62 -0.41 -19.45 -10.81
CA LEU A 62 -0.75 -20.66 -10.06
C LEU A 62 -0.46 -21.92 -10.90
N TRP A 63 -0.96 -21.95 -12.14
CA TRP A 63 -0.76 -23.11 -13.00
C TRP A 63 0.66 -23.23 -13.53
N SER A 64 1.37 -22.11 -13.76
CA SER A 64 2.80 -22.16 -14.11
C SER A 64 3.66 -22.69 -12.97
N ALA A 65 3.30 -22.40 -11.72
CA ALA A 65 3.96 -22.93 -10.54
C ALA A 65 3.77 -24.45 -10.47
N MET A 66 2.54 -24.92 -10.65
CA MET A 66 2.26 -26.36 -10.68
C MET A 66 2.97 -27.05 -11.86
N ALA A 67 2.95 -26.45 -13.05
CA ALA A 67 3.54 -26.99 -14.29
C ALA A 67 5.03 -27.34 -14.16
N GLN A 68 5.76 -26.74 -13.21
CA GLN A 68 7.15 -27.08 -12.91
C GLN A 68 7.34 -28.55 -12.48
N LEU A 69 6.26 -29.22 -12.05
CA LEU A 69 6.24 -30.63 -11.64
C LEU A 69 5.81 -31.60 -12.73
N ALA A 70 5.37 -31.08 -13.89
CA ALA A 70 4.98 -31.93 -14.99
C ALA A 70 6.18 -32.78 -15.46
N ALA A 71 5.92 -34.03 -15.80
CA ALA A 71 6.89 -34.94 -16.39
C ALA A 71 6.78 -34.97 -17.92
N THR A 72 5.60 -34.68 -18.48
CA THR A 72 5.32 -34.73 -19.93
C THR A 72 4.50 -33.51 -20.38
N ILE A 73 4.53 -33.18 -21.68
CA ILE A 73 3.73 -32.07 -22.24
C ILE A 73 2.23 -32.35 -22.12
N ASP A 74 1.80 -33.60 -22.28
CA ASP A 74 0.37 -33.96 -22.27
C ASP A 74 -0.32 -33.58 -20.95
N GLN A 75 0.45 -33.53 -19.87
CA GLN A 75 -0.01 -33.09 -18.55
C GLN A 75 -0.34 -31.58 -18.52
N LEU A 76 0.24 -30.77 -19.40
CA LEU A 76 0.02 -29.32 -19.49
C LEU A 76 -1.23 -28.94 -20.29
N VAL A 77 -1.88 -29.91 -20.95
CA VAL A 77 -3.11 -29.68 -21.73
C VAL A 77 -4.21 -29.05 -20.86
N TRP A 78 -4.31 -29.45 -19.58
CA TRP A 78 -5.27 -28.89 -18.64
C TRP A 78 -5.05 -27.41 -18.35
N CYS A 79 -3.79 -26.99 -18.19
CA CYS A 79 -3.44 -25.58 -18.02
C CYS A 79 -3.84 -24.77 -19.27
N GLY A 80 -3.53 -25.27 -20.46
CA GLY A 80 -3.88 -24.61 -21.72
C GLY A 80 -5.39 -24.49 -21.93
N ALA A 81 -6.13 -25.58 -21.70
CA ALA A 81 -7.59 -25.61 -21.79
C ALA A 81 -8.24 -24.66 -20.78
N GLY A 82 -7.74 -24.65 -19.54
CA GLY A 82 -8.18 -23.72 -18.49
C GLY A 82 -8.01 -22.26 -18.86
N LEU A 83 -6.83 -21.90 -19.39
CA LEU A 83 -6.54 -20.53 -19.84
C LEU A 83 -7.42 -20.10 -21.01
N LEU A 84 -7.60 -20.99 -22.00
CA LEU A 84 -8.48 -20.72 -23.13
C LEU A 84 -9.93 -20.50 -22.65
N ALA A 85 -10.42 -21.36 -21.76
CA ALA A 85 -11.77 -21.24 -21.22
C ALA A 85 -11.95 -19.92 -20.45
N LEU A 86 -10.98 -19.53 -19.59
CA LEU A 86 -11.01 -18.25 -18.88
C LEU A 86 -10.99 -17.06 -19.87
N ALA A 87 -10.15 -17.12 -20.91
CA ALA A 87 -10.09 -16.08 -21.93
C ALA A 87 -11.43 -15.94 -22.69
N VAL A 88 -12.02 -17.05 -23.11
CA VAL A 88 -13.34 -17.08 -23.78
C VAL A 88 -14.42 -16.50 -22.85
N PHE A 89 -14.42 -16.90 -21.58
CA PHE A 89 -15.38 -16.38 -20.59
C PHE A 89 -15.23 -14.87 -20.38
N HIS A 90 -14.00 -14.38 -20.21
CA HIS A 90 -13.70 -12.95 -20.08
C HIS A 90 -14.11 -12.15 -21.32
N LEU A 91 -13.89 -12.70 -22.51
CA LEU A 91 -14.31 -12.10 -23.78
C LEU A 91 -15.84 -12.05 -23.89
N ALA A 92 -16.53 -13.13 -23.54
CA ALA A 92 -18.00 -13.22 -23.57
C ALA A 92 -18.68 -12.27 -22.56
N ARG A 93 -17.99 -11.96 -21.45
CA ARG A 93 -18.45 -11.01 -20.42
C ARG A 93 -17.97 -9.58 -20.63
N ARG A 94 -17.18 -9.30 -21.68
CA ARG A 94 -16.67 -7.96 -21.96
C ARG A 94 -17.83 -6.97 -22.15
N GLY A 95 -17.83 -5.90 -21.36
CA GLY A 95 -18.85 -4.84 -21.43
C GLY A 95 -20.17 -5.15 -20.72
N ARG A 96 -20.32 -6.34 -20.11
CA ARG A 96 -21.50 -6.67 -19.30
C ARG A 96 -21.34 -6.12 -17.88
N ARG A 97 -22.47 -5.91 -17.19
CA ARG A 97 -22.48 -5.52 -15.76
C ARG A 97 -22.01 -6.68 -14.88
N PHE A 98 -21.31 -6.36 -13.80
CA PHE A 98 -20.87 -7.32 -12.78
C PHE A 98 -22.04 -8.20 -12.29
N ALA A 99 -21.78 -9.49 -12.14
CA ALA A 99 -22.74 -10.43 -11.57
C ALA A 99 -22.05 -11.44 -10.65
N TRP A 100 -22.60 -11.67 -9.46
CA TRP A 100 -21.98 -12.55 -8.45
C TRP A 100 -21.79 -13.99 -8.90
N TRP A 101 -22.60 -14.51 -9.82
CA TRP A 101 -22.41 -15.86 -10.37
C TRP A 101 -21.10 -15.99 -11.17
N GLU A 102 -20.53 -14.88 -11.67
CA GLU A 102 -19.23 -14.89 -12.35
C GLU A 102 -18.11 -15.39 -11.43
N PHE A 103 -18.21 -15.09 -10.13
CA PHE A 103 -17.28 -15.61 -9.13
C PHE A 103 -17.38 -17.14 -9.03
N ALA A 104 -18.59 -17.70 -8.95
CA ALA A 104 -18.80 -19.13 -8.87
C ALA A 104 -18.26 -19.85 -10.12
N VAL A 105 -18.43 -19.26 -11.30
CA VAL A 105 -17.89 -19.81 -12.56
C VAL A 105 -16.38 -19.78 -12.58
N ASN A 106 -15.75 -18.64 -12.26
CA ASN A 106 -14.30 -18.55 -12.18
C ASN A 106 -13.72 -19.50 -11.12
N LEU A 107 -14.36 -19.60 -9.95
CA LEU A 107 -13.97 -20.53 -8.89
C LEU A 107 -14.07 -21.98 -9.37
N GLY A 108 -15.17 -22.37 -10.01
CA GLY A 108 -15.36 -23.72 -10.56
C GLY A 108 -14.32 -24.05 -11.62
N MET A 109 -14.06 -23.14 -12.56
CA MET A 109 -13.05 -23.32 -13.60
C MET A 109 -11.63 -23.43 -13.03
N ILE A 110 -11.25 -22.52 -12.13
CA ILE A 110 -9.92 -22.52 -11.52
C ILE A 110 -9.73 -23.76 -10.65
N SER A 111 -10.75 -24.17 -9.90
CA SER A 111 -10.73 -25.37 -9.07
C SER A 111 -10.61 -26.63 -9.93
N ALA A 112 -11.40 -26.76 -11.00
CA ALA A 112 -11.37 -27.93 -11.87
C ALA A 112 -9.99 -28.17 -12.50
N VAL A 113 -9.37 -27.10 -13.04
CA VAL A 113 -8.03 -27.18 -13.62
C VAL A 113 -6.98 -27.47 -12.55
N THR A 114 -7.08 -26.83 -11.39
CA THR A 114 -6.16 -27.08 -10.27
C THR A 114 -6.25 -28.52 -9.76
N VAL A 115 -7.45 -29.07 -9.64
CA VAL A 115 -7.66 -30.47 -9.26
C VAL A 115 -7.13 -31.42 -10.33
N ALA A 116 -7.37 -31.14 -11.61
CA ALA A 116 -6.81 -31.92 -12.70
C ALA A 116 -5.27 -31.95 -12.65
N ASN A 117 -4.63 -30.80 -12.45
CA ASN A 117 -3.18 -30.67 -12.28
C ASN A 117 -2.68 -31.42 -11.03
N LEU A 118 -3.41 -31.31 -9.92
CA LEU A 118 -3.09 -32.00 -8.67
C LEU A 118 -3.04 -33.52 -8.86
N VAL A 119 -4.04 -34.08 -9.55
CA VAL A 119 -4.16 -35.52 -9.81
C VAL A 119 -3.14 -36.00 -10.86
N THR A 120 -2.96 -35.22 -11.93
CA THR A 120 -2.19 -35.69 -13.10
C THR A 120 -0.68 -35.58 -12.94
N PHE A 121 -0.16 -34.62 -12.18
CA PHE A 121 1.29 -34.48 -12.03
C PHE A 121 1.80 -34.02 -10.67
N VAL A 122 1.04 -33.28 -9.86
CA VAL A 122 1.53 -32.89 -8.51
C VAL A 122 1.60 -34.09 -7.57
N ARG A 123 0.50 -34.84 -7.42
CA ARG A 123 0.47 -36.03 -6.56
C ARG A 123 1.45 -37.12 -7.03
N PRO A 124 1.51 -37.47 -8.33
CA PRO A 124 2.56 -38.38 -8.82
C PRO A 124 3.99 -37.90 -8.57
N ALA A 125 4.27 -36.58 -8.60
CA ALA A 125 5.58 -36.06 -8.26
C ALA A 125 5.92 -36.20 -6.77
N LEU A 126 4.94 -35.99 -5.89
CA LEU A 126 5.08 -36.19 -4.44
C LEU A 126 5.25 -37.68 -4.08
N ASP A 127 4.41 -38.55 -4.64
CA ASP A 127 4.45 -39.99 -4.39
C ASP A 127 5.77 -40.61 -4.87
N ALA A 128 6.37 -40.05 -5.95
CA ALA A 128 7.68 -40.45 -6.46
C ALA A 128 8.86 -39.81 -5.71
N GLY A 129 8.63 -38.99 -4.67
CA GLY A 129 9.68 -38.32 -3.92
C GLY A 129 10.47 -37.28 -4.73
N ARG A 130 9.95 -36.82 -5.87
CA ARG A 130 10.62 -35.86 -6.76
C ARG A 130 10.56 -34.43 -6.23
N SER A 131 9.73 -34.15 -5.23
CA SER A 131 9.53 -32.81 -4.68
C SER A 131 9.13 -32.87 -3.21
N ASP A 132 9.59 -31.88 -2.45
CA ASP A 132 9.21 -31.68 -1.06
C ASP A 132 7.84 -30.97 -0.98
N PRO A 133 6.85 -31.51 -0.25
CA PRO A 133 5.56 -30.84 -0.02
C PRO A 133 5.70 -29.41 0.52
N SER A 134 6.69 -29.14 1.38
CA SER A 134 6.92 -27.81 1.94
C SER A 134 7.35 -26.80 0.88
N PHE A 135 8.15 -27.23 -0.10
CA PHE A 135 8.49 -26.41 -1.26
C PHE A 135 7.27 -26.09 -2.12
N LEU A 136 6.35 -27.04 -2.29
CA LEU A 136 5.12 -26.82 -3.04
C LEU A 136 4.18 -25.82 -2.38
N VAL A 137 4.08 -25.84 -1.06
CA VAL A 137 3.32 -24.83 -0.32
C VAL A 137 3.87 -23.43 -0.65
N VAL A 138 5.19 -23.25 -0.52
CA VAL A 138 5.84 -21.96 -0.83
C VAL A 138 5.60 -21.57 -2.29
N LEU A 139 5.80 -22.50 -3.23
CA LEU A 139 5.65 -22.23 -4.66
C LEU A 139 4.21 -21.81 -5.03
N ILE A 140 3.21 -22.52 -4.50
CA ILE A 140 1.79 -22.24 -4.72
C ILE A 140 1.42 -20.89 -4.11
N VAL A 141 1.77 -20.65 -2.83
CA VAL A 141 1.48 -19.38 -2.17
C VAL A 141 2.16 -18.22 -2.89
N MET A 142 3.43 -18.36 -3.27
CA MET A 142 4.18 -17.30 -3.94
C MET A 142 3.68 -16.99 -5.35
N SER A 143 3.06 -17.96 -6.03
CA SER A 143 2.54 -17.77 -7.38
C SER A 143 1.49 -16.64 -7.45
N VAL A 144 0.58 -16.58 -6.48
CA VAL A 144 -0.42 -15.51 -6.37
C VAL A 144 0.05 -14.43 -5.38
N GLY A 145 0.82 -14.82 -4.37
CA GLY A 145 1.42 -13.96 -3.37
C GLY A 145 2.18 -12.77 -3.95
N VAL A 146 2.91 -12.96 -5.05
CA VAL A 146 3.61 -11.87 -5.72
C VAL A 146 2.73 -10.63 -5.99
N LEU A 147 1.42 -10.82 -6.20
CA LEU A 147 0.48 -9.72 -6.40
C LEU A 147 0.35 -8.82 -5.15
N GLY A 148 0.42 -9.38 -3.95
CA GLY A 148 0.29 -8.67 -2.67
C GLY A 148 1.50 -7.82 -2.26
N LEU A 149 2.62 -7.85 -3.01
CA LEU A 149 3.86 -7.15 -2.63
C LEU A 149 3.71 -5.62 -2.60
N GLY A 150 2.94 -5.05 -3.53
CA GLY A 150 2.65 -3.61 -3.51
C GLY A 150 1.95 -3.17 -2.22
N TYR A 151 1.07 -4.02 -1.68
CA TYR A 151 0.39 -3.76 -0.41
C TYR A 151 1.34 -3.89 0.79
N ALA A 152 2.28 -4.83 0.75
CA ALA A 152 3.32 -4.93 1.78
C ALA A 152 4.12 -3.62 1.88
N VAL A 153 4.47 -3.00 0.73
CA VAL A 153 5.08 -1.66 0.71
C VAL A 153 4.14 -0.62 1.33
N THR A 154 2.85 -0.59 0.98
CA THR A 154 1.94 0.38 1.60
C THR A 154 1.69 0.14 3.09
N SER A 155 1.75 -1.11 3.55
CA SER A 155 1.52 -1.47 4.95
C SER A 155 2.60 -0.89 5.86
N GLY A 156 3.86 -0.84 5.39
CA GLY A 156 4.92 -0.15 6.11
C GLY A 156 4.63 1.32 6.32
N ALA A 157 4.04 1.98 5.31
CA ALA A 157 3.71 3.40 5.38
C ALA A 157 2.50 3.72 6.30
N ALA A 158 1.69 2.72 6.67
CA ALA A 158 0.55 2.89 7.58
C ALA A 158 0.98 3.38 8.97
N THR A 159 2.15 2.98 9.47
CA THR A 159 2.68 3.47 10.75
C THR A 159 2.92 4.98 10.73
N ALA A 160 3.43 5.50 9.62
CA ALA A 160 3.64 6.92 9.44
C ALA A 160 2.29 7.67 9.38
N GLU A 161 1.27 7.09 8.76
CA GLU A 161 -0.08 7.66 8.74
C GLU A 161 -0.72 7.68 10.14
N VAL A 162 -0.59 6.59 10.90
CA VAL A 162 -1.09 6.51 12.27
C VAL A 162 -0.37 7.51 13.16
N ALA A 163 0.96 7.56 13.08
CA ALA A 163 1.77 8.55 13.78
C ALA A 163 1.36 9.99 13.43
N PHE A 164 1.11 10.24 12.15
CA PHE A 164 0.69 11.55 11.67
C PHE A 164 -0.68 11.95 12.21
N THR A 165 -1.68 11.09 12.02
CA THR A 165 -3.07 11.33 12.46
C THR A 165 -3.18 11.40 13.98
N SER A 166 -2.47 10.55 14.72
CA SER A 166 -2.44 10.57 16.18
C SER A 166 -1.76 11.82 16.73
N SER A 167 -0.67 12.29 16.10
CA SER A 167 0.03 13.51 16.51
C SER A 167 -0.85 14.75 16.34
N VAL A 168 -1.57 14.84 15.22
CA VAL A 168 -2.52 15.93 14.96
C VAL A 168 -3.66 15.89 15.98
N TRP A 169 -4.29 14.72 16.15
CA TRP A 169 -5.40 14.54 17.09
C TRP A 169 -4.99 14.86 18.52
N PHE A 170 -3.82 14.40 18.97
CA PHE A 170 -3.33 14.63 20.32
C PHE A 170 -3.14 16.12 20.61
N VAL A 171 -2.55 16.86 19.66
CA VAL A 171 -2.33 18.30 19.84
C VAL A 171 -3.64 19.09 19.74
N GLU A 172 -4.57 18.67 18.88
CA GLU A 172 -5.92 19.24 18.82
C GLU A 172 -6.67 19.04 20.14
N TYR A 173 -6.62 17.82 20.68
CA TYR A 173 -7.20 17.49 21.98
C TYR A 173 -6.57 18.32 23.10
N LEU A 174 -5.24 18.45 23.11
CA LEU A 174 -4.49 19.24 24.07
C LEU A 174 -4.87 20.73 24.00
N GLY A 175 -4.95 21.27 22.77
CA GLY A 175 -5.29 22.67 22.48
C GLY A 175 -6.70 23.05 22.90
N ARG A 176 -7.67 22.13 22.75
CA ARG A 176 -9.08 22.36 23.12
C ARG A 176 -9.38 22.16 24.59
N ARG A 177 -8.71 21.19 25.24
CA ARG A 177 -9.15 20.70 26.55
C ARG A 177 -8.35 21.24 27.73
N PHE A 178 -7.10 21.65 27.52
CA PHE A 178 -6.19 22.01 28.60
C PHE A 178 -5.75 23.47 28.58
N PRO A 179 -5.43 24.07 29.74
CA PRO A 179 -4.95 25.44 29.83
C PRO A 179 -3.52 25.58 29.26
N ARG A 180 -3.15 26.81 28.89
CA ARG A 180 -1.86 27.14 28.26
C ARG A 180 -0.64 26.60 29.02
N GLY A 181 -0.66 26.62 30.35
CA GLY A 181 0.44 26.11 31.17
C GLY A 181 0.69 24.61 30.96
N VAL A 182 -0.38 23.82 30.88
CA VAL A 182 -0.30 22.37 30.60
C VAL A 182 0.15 22.13 29.16
N GLN A 183 -0.34 22.92 28.21
CA GLN A 183 0.08 22.83 26.80
C GLN A 183 1.59 23.06 26.67
N LEU A 184 2.11 24.11 27.30
CA LEU A 184 3.54 24.42 27.32
C LEU A 184 4.34 23.29 27.99
N PHE A 185 3.90 22.82 29.16
CA PHE A 185 4.56 21.72 29.85
C PHE A 185 4.66 20.46 28.98
N VAL A 186 3.58 20.07 28.30
CA VAL A 186 3.56 18.89 27.41
C VAL A 186 4.47 19.10 26.20
N VAL A 187 4.40 20.25 25.52
CA VAL A 187 5.28 20.55 24.37
C VAL A 187 6.75 20.56 24.77
N THR A 188 7.08 21.17 25.91
CA THR A 188 8.45 21.17 26.46
C THR A 188 8.90 19.77 26.83
N THR A 189 8.02 18.94 27.42
CA THR A 189 8.33 17.54 27.73
C THR A 189 8.63 16.75 26.47
N ILE A 190 7.81 16.88 25.42
CA ILE A 190 8.03 16.24 24.12
C ILE A 190 9.38 16.68 23.53
N LEU A 191 9.69 17.98 23.58
CA LEU A 191 10.98 18.51 23.11
C LEU A 191 12.16 17.89 23.85
N VAL A 192 12.10 17.82 25.19
CA VAL A 192 13.15 17.24 26.03
C VAL A 192 13.34 15.76 25.72
N VAL A 193 12.24 15.00 25.61
CA VAL A 193 12.30 13.57 25.28
C VAL A 193 12.88 13.36 23.88
N ALA A 194 12.47 14.15 22.89
CA ALA A 194 12.99 14.07 21.53
C ALA A 194 14.51 14.32 21.49
N TRP A 195 14.98 15.38 22.17
CA TRP A 195 16.41 15.68 22.25
C TRP A 195 17.21 14.64 23.03
N ALA A 196 16.69 14.17 24.17
CA ALA A 196 17.32 13.11 24.96
C ALA A 196 17.49 11.83 24.13
N ALA A 197 16.48 11.47 23.33
CA ALA A 197 16.55 10.33 22.44
C ALA A 197 17.60 10.52 21.34
N GLN A 198 17.68 11.69 20.70
CA GLN A 198 18.70 11.98 19.70
C GLN A 198 20.12 11.96 20.29
N LEU A 199 20.32 12.57 21.46
CA LEU A 199 21.61 12.60 22.16
C LEU A 199 22.05 11.19 22.59
N TRP A 200 21.12 10.38 23.10
CA TRP A 200 21.38 8.99 23.46
C TRP A 200 21.85 8.17 22.26
N ARG A 201 21.23 8.37 21.10
CA ARG A 201 21.62 7.71 19.84
C ARG A 201 22.99 8.18 19.38
N PHE A 202 23.23 9.48 19.40
CA PHE A 202 24.51 10.06 19.03
C PHE A 202 25.65 9.49 19.89
N ALA A 203 25.40 9.31 21.19
CA ALA A 203 26.35 8.73 22.14
C ALA A 203 26.62 7.22 21.93
N ARG A 204 25.67 6.48 21.36
CA ARG A 204 25.80 5.03 21.10
C ARG A 204 26.22 4.67 19.68
N SER A 205 26.25 5.63 18.78
CA SER A 205 26.58 5.37 17.39
C SER A 205 28.05 4.94 17.27
N PRO A 206 28.34 3.90 16.46
CA PRO A 206 29.71 3.44 16.25
C PRO A 206 30.54 4.42 15.39
N LEU A 207 29.89 5.41 14.77
CA LEU A 207 30.54 6.40 13.93
C LEU A 207 31.21 7.50 14.76
N PRO A 208 32.35 8.06 14.31
CA PRO A 208 32.90 9.29 14.86
C PRO A 208 31.86 10.44 14.85
N TRP A 209 31.85 11.25 15.92
CA TRP A 209 30.89 12.35 16.09
C TRP A 209 30.86 13.34 14.92
N TRP A 210 31.99 13.57 14.25
CA TRP A 210 32.08 14.50 13.11
C TRP A 210 31.42 13.95 11.85
N LEU A 211 31.50 12.63 11.60
CA LEU A 211 30.78 11.99 10.49
C LEU A 211 29.28 12.06 10.70
N GLN A 212 28.83 11.78 11.92
CA GLN A 212 27.43 11.92 12.30
C GLN A 212 26.94 13.37 12.13
N ALA A 213 27.76 14.35 12.54
CA ALA A 213 27.43 15.76 12.35
C ALA A 213 27.29 16.12 10.86
N VAL A 214 28.18 15.62 10.00
CA VAL A 214 28.08 15.81 8.54
C VAL A 214 26.80 15.18 7.98
N GLU A 215 26.46 13.95 8.38
CA GLU A 215 25.22 13.28 7.96
C GLU A 215 23.98 14.07 8.38
N VAL A 216 23.95 14.58 9.62
CA VAL A 216 22.84 15.39 10.14
C VAL A 216 22.75 16.73 9.42
N VAL A 217 23.87 17.41 9.16
CA VAL A 217 23.89 18.66 8.37
C VAL A 217 23.36 18.41 6.97
N LEU A 218 23.80 17.33 6.33
CA LEU A 218 23.38 16.98 4.99
C LEU A 218 21.89 16.58 4.94
N ALA A 219 21.39 15.87 5.96
CA ALA A 219 19.97 15.62 6.15
C ALA A 219 19.17 16.93 6.37
N CYS A 220 19.69 17.87 7.15
CA CYS A 220 19.09 19.20 7.33
C CYS A 220 19.03 19.98 6.01
N VAL A 221 20.08 19.93 5.18
CA VAL A 221 20.10 20.54 3.84
C VAL A 221 19.04 19.90 2.96
N MET A 222 18.96 18.57 2.93
CA MET A 222 17.98 17.82 2.14
C MET A 222 16.54 18.12 2.55
N ILE A 223 16.25 18.09 3.86
CA ILE A 223 14.95 18.49 4.39
C ILE A 223 14.70 19.97 4.05
N GLY A 224 15.69 20.86 4.21
CA GLY A 224 15.59 22.25 3.80
C GLY A 224 15.24 22.44 2.32
N VAL A 225 15.84 21.64 1.42
CA VAL A 225 15.49 21.60 -0.01
C VAL A 225 14.04 21.17 -0.20
N THR A 226 13.58 20.14 0.52
CA THR A 226 12.17 19.72 0.47
C THR A 226 11.22 20.85 0.90
N GLY A 227 11.58 21.61 1.94
CA GLY A 227 10.84 22.80 2.38
C GLY A 227 10.87 23.93 1.36
N GLY A 228 12.01 24.15 0.69
CA GLY A 228 12.14 25.09 -0.42
C GLY A 228 11.21 24.73 -1.58
N CYS A 229 11.23 23.48 -2.03
CA CYS A 229 10.34 22.97 -3.07
C CYS A 229 8.87 23.07 -2.66
N TRP A 230 8.53 22.76 -1.41
CA TRP A 230 7.20 22.93 -0.84
C TRP A 230 6.70 24.38 -0.91
N LEU A 231 7.53 25.33 -0.51
CA LEU A 231 7.21 26.76 -0.55
C LEU A 231 7.06 27.28 -1.98
N LEU A 232 7.94 26.87 -2.90
CA LEU A 232 7.86 27.24 -4.31
C LEU A 232 6.58 26.72 -4.96
N LEU A 233 6.24 25.45 -4.76
CA LEU A 233 5.01 24.86 -5.26
C LEU A 233 3.78 25.51 -4.62
N GLY A 234 3.83 25.79 -3.31
CA GLY A 234 2.76 26.49 -2.60
C GLY A 234 2.49 27.88 -3.19
N ARG A 235 3.54 28.65 -3.48
CA ARG A 235 3.41 29.97 -4.15
C ARG A 235 2.86 29.85 -5.56
N ALA A 236 3.32 28.87 -6.34
CA ALA A 236 2.83 28.64 -7.69
C ALA A 236 1.33 28.27 -7.70
N LEU A 237 0.91 27.40 -6.78
CA LEU A 237 -0.49 27.01 -6.59
C LEU A 237 -1.35 28.18 -6.14
N GLU A 238 -0.87 28.99 -5.20
CA GLU A 238 -1.58 30.18 -4.74
C GLU A 238 -1.78 31.18 -5.89
N HIS A 239 -0.74 31.45 -6.68
CA HIS A 239 -0.84 32.31 -7.86
C HIS A 239 -1.84 31.79 -8.89
N ARG A 240 -1.83 30.47 -9.12
CA ARG A 240 -2.79 29.82 -10.03
C ARG A 240 -4.22 29.90 -9.50
N ARG A 241 -4.44 29.67 -8.21
CA ARG A 241 -5.77 29.75 -7.58
C ARG A 241 -6.31 31.18 -7.64
N ARG A 242 -5.48 32.18 -7.36
CA ARG A 242 -5.83 33.60 -7.52
C ARG A 242 -6.26 33.91 -8.96
N ARG A 243 -5.52 33.43 -9.97
CA ARG A 243 -5.92 33.57 -11.39
C ARG A 243 -7.23 32.86 -11.73
N ALA A 244 -7.53 31.77 -11.06
CA ALA A 244 -8.76 31.01 -11.25
C ALA A 244 -9.95 31.55 -10.42
N GLY A 245 -9.77 32.64 -9.66
CA GLY A 245 -10.80 33.18 -8.76
C GLY A 245 -11.13 32.27 -7.57
N LEU A 246 -10.27 31.29 -7.27
CA LEU A 246 -10.47 30.36 -6.16
C LEU A 246 -9.92 30.96 -4.86
N PRO A 247 -10.59 30.71 -3.71
CA PRO A 247 -10.12 31.19 -2.43
C PRO A 247 -8.74 30.62 -2.07
N PRO A 248 -7.92 31.36 -1.31
CA PRO A 248 -6.60 30.93 -0.88
C PRO A 248 -6.71 29.88 0.25
N ASP A 249 -6.96 28.63 -0.12
CA ASP A 249 -6.90 27.50 0.80
C ASP A 249 -5.47 27.02 1.01
N ALA A 250 -5.13 26.80 2.28
CA ALA A 250 -3.96 26.03 2.67
C ALA A 250 -4.29 24.53 2.55
N PRO A 251 -3.29 23.66 2.37
CA PRO A 251 -3.53 22.22 2.43
C PRO A 251 -4.04 21.89 3.82
N ASP A 252 -5.25 21.34 3.90
CA ASP A 252 -5.76 20.79 5.15
C ASP A 252 -5.02 19.48 5.46
N VAL A 253 -4.72 19.27 6.74
CA VAL A 253 -4.09 18.06 7.23
C VAL A 253 -4.98 16.84 6.93
N ALA A 254 -6.30 17.01 6.96
CA ALA A 254 -7.25 15.95 6.58
C ALA A 254 -7.15 15.59 5.09
N GLU A 255 -6.98 16.58 4.20
CA GLU A 255 -6.77 16.35 2.76
C GLU A 255 -5.48 15.56 2.49
N LEU A 256 -4.46 15.69 3.35
CA LEU A 256 -3.20 14.97 3.21
C LEU A 256 -3.35 13.47 3.47
N SER A 257 -4.10 13.04 4.49
CA SER A 257 -4.36 11.60 4.73
C SER A 257 -5.18 10.98 3.59
N GLU A 258 -6.21 11.68 3.09
CA GLU A 258 -6.98 11.18 1.94
C GLU A 258 -6.14 11.12 0.65
N ALA A 259 -5.30 12.14 0.41
CA ALA A 259 -4.37 12.14 -0.73
C ALA A 259 -3.32 11.04 -0.60
N PHE A 260 -2.88 10.75 0.63
CA PHE A 260 -1.89 9.73 0.93
C PHE A 260 -2.40 8.33 0.62
N GLY A 261 -3.56 7.93 1.12
CA GLY A 261 -4.11 6.60 0.85
C GLY A 261 -4.20 6.29 -0.65
N ARG A 262 -4.60 7.28 -1.46
CA ARG A 262 -4.66 7.15 -2.92
C ARG A 262 -3.28 7.01 -3.57
N LEU A 263 -2.33 7.86 -3.19
CA LEU A 263 -1.01 7.92 -3.82
C LEU A 263 -0.12 6.74 -3.38
N ALA A 264 -0.19 6.36 -2.11
CA ALA A 264 0.63 5.32 -1.50
C ALA A 264 0.43 3.96 -2.18
N LEU A 265 -0.81 3.59 -2.54
CA LEU A 265 -1.09 2.34 -3.24
C LEU A 265 -0.40 2.27 -4.60
N TRP A 266 -0.55 3.31 -5.43
CA TRP A 266 0.07 3.33 -6.76
C TRP A 266 1.59 3.34 -6.69
N VAL A 267 2.15 4.10 -5.75
CA VAL A 267 3.60 4.15 -5.53
C VAL A 267 4.12 2.83 -4.97
N GLY A 268 3.43 2.21 -4.02
CA GLY A 268 3.78 0.90 -3.49
C GLY A 268 3.77 -0.20 -4.55
N VAL A 269 2.74 -0.20 -5.41
CA VAL A 269 2.69 -1.10 -6.59
C VAL A 269 3.84 -0.81 -7.55
N ALA A 270 4.15 0.46 -7.84
CA ALA A 270 5.26 0.79 -8.74
C ALA A 270 6.63 0.38 -8.20
N LEU A 271 6.85 0.55 -6.90
CA LEU A 271 8.07 0.11 -6.23
C LEU A 271 8.22 -1.42 -6.25
N ALA A 272 7.12 -2.16 -6.12
CA ALA A 272 7.13 -3.62 -6.15
C ALA A 272 7.11 -4.22 -7.58
N ALA A 273 6.54 -3.52 -8.56
CA ALA A 273 6.23 -4.04 -9.89
C ALA A 273 7.42 -4.69 -10.63
N PRO A 274 8.66 -4.14 -10.62
CA PRO A 274 9.78 -4.79 -11.28
C PRO A 274 10.16 -6.13 -10.62
N GLN A 275 10.12 -6.19 -9.29
CA GLN A 275 10.38 -7.45 -8.58
C GLN A 275 9.26 -8.45 -8.83
N MET A 276 8.01 -7.98 -8.86
CA MET A 276 6.87 -8.80 -9.26
C MET A 276 7.07 -9.36 -10.66
N ALA A 277 7.45 -8.53 -11.63
CA ALA A 277 7.74 -8.94 -13.00
C ALA A 277 8.87 -9.97 -13.06
N ASN A 278 9.94 -9.79 -12.28
CA ASN A 278 11.05 -10.75 -12.20
C ASN A 278 10.60 -12.13 -11.70
N ILE A 279 9.80 -12.15 -10.62
CA ILE A 279 9.26 -13.39 -10.04
C ILE A 279 8.28 -14.07 -11.01
N VAL A 280 7.36 -13.29 -11.59
CA VAL A 280 6.41 -13.75 -12.61
C VAL A 280 7.13 -14.37 -13.78
N TRP A 281 8.12 -13.67 -14.33
CA TRP A 281 8.93 -14.14 -15.45
C TRP A 281 9.67 -15.44 -15.11
N GLY A 282 10.38 -15.49 -13.98
CA GLY A 282 11.10 -16.68 -13.56
C GLY A 282 10.20 -17.90 -13.33
N ASN A 283 8.96 -17.70 -12.87
CA ASN A 283 7.98 -18.78 -12.72
C ASN A 283 7.44 -19.24 -14.08
N LEU A 284 7.19 -18.31 -15.01
CA LEU A 284 6.76 -18.63 -16.37
C LEU A 284 7.84 -19.40 -17.14
N GLU A 285 9.10 -18.95 -17.11
CA GLU A 285 10.21 -19.65 -17.78
C GLU A 285 10.40 -21.06 -17.23
N ARG A 286 10.34 -21.24 -15.90
CA ARG A 286 10.42 -22.56 -15.28
C ARG A 286 9.24 -23.45 -15.66
N GLY A 287 8.04 -22.90 -15.78
CA GLY A 287 6.86 -23.65 -16.26
C GLY A 287 6.96 -24.05 -17.73
N LEU A 288 7.56 -23.22 -18.58
CA LEU A 288 7.74 -23.47 -20.01
C LEU A 288 8.93 -24.37 -20.34
N TRP A 289 9.91 -24.45 -19.44
CA TRP A 289 11.16 -25.19 -19.64
C TRP A 289 10.94 -26.63 -20.12
N LEU A 290 10.00 -27.35 -19.50
CA LEU A 290 9.70 -28.73 -19.88
C LEU A 290 9.23 -28.82 -21.33
N SER A 291 8.30 -27.95 -21.73
CA SER A 291 7.75 -27.93 -23.10
C SER A 291 8.82 -27.63 -24.15
N LEU A 292 9.74 -26.72 -23.85
CA LEU A 292 10.86 -26.40 -24.73
C LEU A 292 11.84 -27.57 -24.84
N ARG A 293 12.18 -28.20 -23.70
CA ARG A 293 13.08 -29.34 -23.67
C ARG A 293 12.57 -30.52 -24.49
N THR A 294 11.27 -30.82 -24.40
CA THR A 294 10.63 -31.88 -25.18
C THR A 294 10.58 -31.61 -26.68
N LEU A 295 10.59 -30.34 -27.08
CA LEU A 295 10.76 -29.92 -28.48
C LEU A 295 12.22 -29.95 -28.95
N GLY A 296 13.14 -30.48 -28.12
CA GLY A 296 14.58 -30.55 -28.43
C GLY A 296 15.32 -29.23 -28.20
N VAL A 297 14.67 -28.20 -27.65
CA VAL A 297 15.30 -26.90 -27.39
C VAL A 297 16.05 -26.97 -26.07
N GLN A 298 17.38 -26.88 -26.13
CA GLN A 298 18.22 -26.73 -24.94
C GLN A 298 18.06 -25.32 -24.37
N TYR A 299 17.15 -25.19 -23.41
CA TYR A 299 16.86 -23.94 -22.72
C TYR A 299 17.16 -24.10 -21.23
N VAL A 300 17.92 -23.17 -20.65
CA VAL A 300 18.16 -23.09 -19.20
C VAL A 300 17.29 -21.98 -18.66
N PRO A 301 16.30 -22.22 -17.79
CA PRO A 301 15.42 -21.18 -17.28
C PRO A 301 16.20 -20.21 -16.39
N GLY A 302 15.82 -18.94 -16.43
CA GLY A 302 16.39 -17.84 -15.67
C GLY A 302 15.31 -16.89 -15.18
N ASP A 303 15.67 -15.98 -14.30
CA ASP A 303 14.81 -14.84 -13.96
C ASP A 303 14.99 -13.70 -14.98
N LEU A 304 14.11 -12.71 -14.96
CA LEU A 304 14.14 -11.61 -15.93
C LEU A 304 15.49 -10.87 -15.87
N VAL A 305 16.03 -10.71 -14.66
CA VAL A 305 17.33 -10.08 -14.42
C VAL A 305 18.47 -10.80 -15.14
N THR A 306 18.59 -12.11 -14.95
CA THR A 306 19.64 -12.90 -15.59
C THR A 306 19.49 -12.87 -17.12
N ARG A 307 18.26 -12.82 -17.63
CA ARG A 307 17.97 -12.67 -19.08
C ARG A 307 18.37 -11.34 -19.67
N MET A 308 18.21 -10.25 -18.92
CA MET A 308 18.62 -8.93 -19.36
C MET A 308 20.15 -8.73 -19.33
N GLY A 309 20.93 -9.79 -19.05
CA GLY A 309 22.39 -9.70 -18.90
C GLY A 309 22.80 -8.99 -17.61
N GLY A 310 21.86 -8.77 -16.69
CA GLY A 310 22.15 -8.24 -15.37
C GLY A 310 22.85 -9.31 -14.56
N GLY A 311 24.17 -9.17 -14.39
CA GLY A 311 24.92 -9.98 -13.43
C GLY A 311 24.51 -9.69 -11.98
N VAL A 312 25.47 -9.69 -11.06
CA VAL A 312 25.24 -9.41 -9.61
C VAL A 312 24.50 -8.07 -9.37
N ASP A 313 24.58 -7.11 -10.30
CA ASP A 313 23.90 -5.81 -10.22
C ASP A 313 22.43 -5.80 -10.70
N GLY A 314 21.91 -6.88 -11.27
CA GLY A 314 20.57 -6.88 -11.84
C GLY A 314 19.43 -6.63 -10.83
N GLY A 315 19.62 -7.06 -9.58
CA GLY A 315 18.70 -6.71 -8.48
C GLY A 315 18.66 -5.21 -8.19
N ARG A 316 19.77 -4.48 -8.39
CA ARG A 316 19.80 -3.01 -8.25
C ARG A 316 19.01 -2.33 -9.36
N TRP A 317 19.10 -2.84 -10.60
CA TRP A 317 18.35 -2.31 -11.74
C TRP A 317 16.83 -2.43 -11.58
N LEU A 318 16.33 -3.57 -11.07
CA LEU A 318 14.90 -3.72 -10.80
C LEU A 318 14.41 -2.70 -9.79
N LEU A 319 15.16 -2.51 -8.72
CA LEU A 319 14.86 -1.54 -7.67
C LEU A 319 14.87 -0.11 -8.19
N LEU A 320 15.85 0.24 -9.01
CA LEU A 320 15.95 1.54 -9.68
C LEU A 320 14.78 1.76 -10.65
N ALA A 321 14.38 0.75 -11.42
CA ALA A 321 13.22 0.81 -12.31
C ALA A 321 11.92 1.07 -11.53
N GLY A 322 11.78 0.48 -10.35
CA GLY A 322 10.61 0.67 -9.49
C GLY A 322 10.53 2.08 -8.94
N GLU A 323 11.65 2.61 -8.46
CA GLU A 323 11.74 4.00 -7.99
C GLU A 323 11.55 5.00 -9.12
N ALA A 324 12.15 4.78 -10.29
CA ALA A 324 11.94 5.64 -11.46
C ALA A 324 10.47 5.66 -11.89
N THR A 325 9.80 4.51 -11.88
CA THR A 325 8.37 4.41 -12.16
C THR A 325 7.54 5.16 -11.12
N ALA A 326 7.89 5.03 -9.83
CA ALA A 326 7.26 5.78 -8.75
C ALA A 326 7.44 7.30 -8.90
N VAL A 327 8.64 7.76 -9.31
CA VAL A 327 8.90 9.18 -9.65
C VAL A 327 7.97 9.66 -10.77
N LEU A 328 7.82 8.87 -11.84
CA LEU A 328 6.94 9.21 -12.96
C LEU A 328 5.46 9.29 -12.53
N ILE A 329 4.99 8.36 -11.70
CA ILE A 329 3.63 8.39 -11.14
C ILE A 329 3.45 9.63 -10.27
N CYS A 330 4.40 9.94 -9.41
CA CYS A 330 4.39 11.14 -8.57
C CYS A 330 4.39 12.42 -9.40
N ALA A 331 5.20 12.48 -10.47
CA ALA A 331 5.21 13.62 -11.39
C ALA A 331 3.86 13.78 -12.10
N ALA A 332 3.28 12.69 -12.64
CA ALA A 332 1.98 12.73 -13.28
C ALA A 332 0.85 13.13 -12.31
N ALA A 333 0.85 12.58 -11.10
CA ALA A 333 -0.11 12.91 -10.04
C ALA A 333 0.06 14.37 -9.58
N GLY A 334 1.29 14.83 -9.40
CA GLY A 334 1.64 16.20 -9.04
C GLY A 334 1.22 17.22 -10.11
N ILE A 335 1.50 16.94 -11.39
CA ILE A 335 1.07 17.76 -12.52
C ILE A 335 -0.46 17.80 -12.60
N ARG A 336 -1.15 16.66 -12.47
CA ARG A 336 -2.62 16.60 -12.47
C ARG A 336 -3.21 17.37 -11.30
N ALA A 337 -2.68 17.20 -10.09
CA ALA A 337 -3.12 17.91 -8.90
C ALA A 337 -2.86 19.43 -9.02
N TYR A 338 -1.71 19.82 -9.57
CA TYR A 338 -1.42 21.22 -9.91
C TYR A 338 -2.40 21.76 -10.94
N ARG A 339 -2.76 20.97 -11.95
CA ARG A 339 -3.76 21.34 -12.98
C ARG A 339 -5.15 21.57 -12.39
N TRP A 340 -5.51 20.81 -11.37
CA TRP A 340 -6.80 20.89 -10.70
C TRP A 340 -6.78 21.71 -9.41
N ALA A 341 -5.69 22.45 -9.16
CA ALA A 341 -5.52 23.29 -7.98
C ALA A 341 -5.78 22.57 -6.64
N ARG A 342 -5.35 21.29 -6.54
CA ARG A 342 -5.41 20.47 -5.32
C ARG A 342 -4.08 20.52 -4.59
N PRO A 343 -3.89 21.41 -3.60
CA PRO A 343 -2.57 21.67 -3.04
C PRO A 343 -2.01 20.49 -2.24
N GLY A 344 -2.82 19.84 -1.40
CA GLY A 344 -2.38 18.71 -0.59
C GLY A 344 -1.84 17.55 -1.43
N THR A 345 -2.58 17.14 -2.45
CA THR A 345 -2.13 16.07 -3.37
C THR A 345 -0.89 16.48 -4.17
N ALA A 346 -0.82 17.72 -4.65
CA ALA A 346 0.32 18.18 -5.45
C ALA A 346 1.61 18.20 -4.63
N GLN A 347 1.54 18.68 -3.40
CA GLN A 347 2.71 18.79 -2.54
C GLN A 347 3.14 17.43 -1.96
N LEU A 348 2.18 16.57 -1.60
CA LEU A 348 2.49 15.19 -1.21
C LEU A 348 3.16 14.43 -2.37
N ALA A 349 2.61 14.55 -3.58
CA ALA A 349 3.20 13.90 -4.77
C ALA A 349 4.61 14.44 -5.08
N LEU A 350 4.84 15.74 -4.91
CA LEU A 350 6.17 16.33 -5.07
C LEU A 350 7.17 15.73 -4.08
N LEU A 351 6.83 15.69 -2.78
CA LEU A 351 7.75 15.19 -1.76
C LEU A 351 7.96 13.69 -1.88
N LEU A 352 6.90 12.91 -2.13
CA LEU A 352 7.03 11.48 -2.38
C LEU A 352 7.91 11.19 -3.60
N GLY A 353 7.69 11.91 -4.71
CA GLY A 353 8.52 11.80 -5.90
C GLY A 353 9.98 12.17 -5.65
N LEU A 354 10.24 13.17 -4.80
CA LEU A 354 11.60 13.58 -4.43
C LEU A 354 12.30 12.49 -3.59
N PHE A 355 11.63 11.87 -2.63
CA PHE A 355 12.19 10.76 -1.86
C PHE A 355 12.43 9.52 -2.74
N CYS A 356 11.51 9.19 -3.65
CA CYS A 356 11.75 8.15 -4.66
C CYS A 356 12.96 8.47 -5.55
N LEU A 357 13.13 9.74 -5.94
CA LEU A 357 14.26 10.17 -6.75
C LEU A 357 15.58 10.05 -5.98
N PHE A 358 15.63 10.48 -4.72
CA PHE A 358 16.84 10.33 -3.89
C PHE A 358 17.22 8.87 -3.70
N ALA A 359 16.23 8.01 -3.48
CA ALA A 359 16.45 6.58 -3.35
C ALA A 359 16.97 5.97 -4.68
N ALA A 360 16.40 6.38 -5.82
CA ALA A 360 16.88 5.98 -7.15
C ALA A 360 18.32 6.44 -7.41
N LEU A 361 18.65 7.69 -7.10
CA LEU A 361 20.00 8.24 -7.30
C LEU A 361 21.03 7.53 -6.41
N ASN A 362 20.67 7.24 -5.16
CA ASN A 362 21.52 6.46 -4.25
C ASN A 362 21.78 5.05 -4.80
N ARG A 363 20.74 4.38 -5.34
CA ARG A 363 20.87 3.05 -5.96
C ARG A 363 21.64 3.07 -7.27
N ALA A 364 21.63 4.19 -7.99
CA ALA A 364 22.45 4.42 -9.19
C ALA A 364 23.95 4.60 -8.87
N GLY A 365 24.34 4.56 -7.59
CA GLY A 365 25.73 4.73 -7.16
C GLY A 365 26.17 6.19 -7.04
N LEU A 366 25.25 7.15 -7.15
CA LEU A 366 25.56 8.54 -6.82
C LEU A 366 25.67 8.64 -5.29
N PRO A 367 26.71 9.32 -4.77
CA PRO A 367 26.92 9.48 -3.34
C PRO A 367 25.86 10.43 -2.77
N MET A 368 24.67 9.89 -2.55
CA MET A 368 23.63 10.54 -1.79
C MET A 368 23.85 10.20 -0.32
N PRO A 369 23.62 11.15 0.60
CA PRO A 369 23.51 10.80 2.02
C PRO A 369 22.57 9.63 2.16
N GLY A 370 22.99 8.59 2.88
CA GLY A 370 22.05 7.59 3.38
C GLY A 370 21.06 8.32 4.29
N LEU A 371 19.93 8.75 3.75
CA LEU A 371 18.82 9.32 4.51
C LEU A 371 18.14 8.17 5.26
N GLY A 372 18.87 7.57 6.19
CA GLY A 372 18.25 6.74 7.21
C GLY A 372 17.20 7.60 7.91
N LEU A 373 16.04 7.02 8.22
CA LEU A 373 15.00 7.78 8.94
C LEU A 373 15.50 8.35 10.26
N ASP A 374 16.56 7.77 10.79
CA ASP A 374 17.26 8.21 11.97
C ASP A 374 17.89 9.58 11.79
N THR A 375 18.69 9.77 10.73
CA THR A 375 19.29 11.07 10.39
C THR A 375 18.22 12.08 10.00
N LEU A 376 17.14 11.61 9.35
CA LEU A 376 15.98 12.42 9.01
C LEU A 376 15.25 12.91 10.28
N SER A 377 15.04 12.06 11.28
CA SER A 377 14.42 12.43 12.56
C SER A 377 15.25 13.47 13.32
N ALA A 378 16.58 13.33 13.32
CA ALA A 378 17.48 14.30 13.95
C ALA A 378 17.40 15.66 13.25
N ALA A 379 17.40 15.65 11.92
CA ALA A 379 17.25 16.86 11.13
C ALA A 379 15.87 17.53 11.31
N MET A 380 14.79 16.76 11.41
CA MET A 380 13.47 17.30 11.75
C MET A 380 13.46 17.96 13.14
N VAL A 381 14.00 17.31 14.17
CA VAL A 381 14.10 17.88 15.53
C VAL A 381 14.91 19.19 15.50
N LEU A 382 16.04 19.21 14.81
CA LEU A 382 16.89 20.41 14.67
C LEU A 382 16.15 21.56 13.98
N ILE A 383 15.50 21.30 12.85
CA ILE A 383 14.75 22.31 12.09
C ILE A 383 13.60 22.86 12.93
N VAL A 384 12.83 21.98 13.59
CA VAL A 384 11.68 22.38 14.40
C VAL A 384 12.13 23.19 15.62
N THR A 385 13.20 22.77 16.29
CA THR A 385 13.79 23.50 17.42
C THR A 385 14.32 24.86 16.95
N GLY A 386 14.99 24.92 15.80
CA GLY A 386 15.51 26.16 15.22
C GLY A 386 14.40 27.15 14.83
N VAL A 387 13.32 26.67 14.19
CA VAL A 387 12.15 27.50 13.84
C VAL A 387 11.44 27.99 15.12
N GLY A 388 11.28 27.12 16.12
CA GLY A 388 10.69 27.50 17.40
C GLY A 388 11.52 28.51 18.17
N GLY A 389 12.83 28.31 18.24
CA GLY A 389 13.78 29.25 18.83
C GLY A 389 13.79 30.60 18.11
N PHE A 390 13.69 30.61 16.78
CA PHE A 390 13.58 31.83 16.00
C PHE A 390 12.27 32.60 16.29
N TRP A 391 11.13 31.91 16.39
CA TRP A 391 9.86 32.55 16.76
C TRP A 391 9.85 33.06 18.20
N LEU A 392 10.48 32.33 19.13
CA LEU A 392 10.65 32.75 20.51
C LEU A 392 11.55 33.99 20.61
N ALA A 393 12.70 33.99 19.93
CA ALA A 393 13.65 35.11 19.92
C ALA A 393 13.04 36.39 19.31
N ARG A 394 12.15 36.24 18.33
CA ARG A 394 11.40 37.38 17.76
C ARG A 394 10.15 37.78 18.55
N GLY A 395 9.83 37.09 19.64
CA GLY A 395 8.63 37.37 20.44
C GLY A 395 7.30 37.11 19.71
N VAL A 396 7.32 36.30 18.65
CA VAL A 396 6.13 36.01 17.82
C VAL A 396 5.61 34.58 18.03
N LEU A 397 6.02 33.93 19.12
CA LEU A 397 5.56 32.60 19.49
C LEU A 397 4.14 32.68 20.08
N THR A 398 3.14 32.51 19.21
CA THR A 398 1.73 32.42 19.60
C THR A 398 1.37 30.99 20.02
N VAL A 399 0.26 30.81 20.74
CA VAL A 399 -0.24 29.48 21.15
C VAL A 399 -0.39 28.53 19.94
N PRO A 400 -1.01 28.92 18.81
CA PRO A 400 -1.10 28.06 17.62
C PRO A 400 0.27 27.65 17.07
N ARG A 401 1.27 28.54 17.14
CA ARG A 401 2.64 28.25 16.70
C ARG A 401 3.36 27.29 17.65
N GLY A 402 3.14 27.41 18.96
CA GLY A 402 3.63 26.47 19.95
C GLY A 402 3.04 25.06 19.79
N LEU A 403 1.72 24.97 19.55
CA LEU A 403 1.06 23.69 19.27
C LEU A 403 1.56 23.07 17.96
N ALA A 404 1.76 23.87 16.91
CA ALA A 404 2.34 23.40 15.65
C ALA A 404 3.76 22.84 15.81
N ILE A 405 4.60 23.50 16.63
CA ILE A 405 5.91 22.95 17.03
C ILE A 405 5.73 21.64 17.78
N GLY A 406 4.75 21.55 18.69
CA GLY A 406 4.37 20.32 19.38
C GLY A 406 4.05 19.17 18.42
N VAL A 407 3.18 19.39 17.42
CA VAL A 407 2.88 18.39 16.39
C VAL A 407 4.15 18.00 15.65
N ALA A 408 4.94 18.98 15.20
CA ALA A 408 6.15 18.73 14.44
C ALA A 408 7.21 17.93 15.23
N LEU A 409 7.33 18.17 16.53
CA LEU A 409 8.17 17.40 17.44
C LEU A 409 7.62 15.99 17.67
N LEU A 410 6.30 15.82 17.82
CA LEU A 410 5.67 14.50 17.91
C LEU A 410 5.87 13.69 16.63
N LEU A 411 5.75 14.30 15.46
CA LEU A 411 6.06 13.64 14.19
C LEU A 411 7.52 13.19 14.14
N SER A 412 8.43 14.05 14.59
CA SER A 412 9.86 13.71 14.66
C SER A 412 10.14 12.58 15.66
N ALA A 413 9.47 12.62 16.81
CA ALA A 413 9.54 11.56 17.83
C ALA A 413 8.91 10.26 17.33
N ALA A 414 7.86 10.32 16.52
CA ALA A 414 7.23 9.15 15.92
C ALA A 414 8.10 8.49 14.85
N VAL A 415 8.89 9.27 14.09
CA VAL A 415 9.96 8.69 13.23
C VAL A 415 10.97 7.93 14.08
N LEU A 416 11.37 8.50 15.22
CA LEU A 416 12.37 7.89 16.09
C LEU A 416 11.82 6.68 16.86
N GLY A 417 10.54 6.74 17.23
CA GLY A 417 9.78 5.70 17.92
C GLY A 417 9.22 4.62 17.01
N ARG A 418 9.43 4.73 15.69
CA ARG A 418 8.70 3.94 14.68
C ARG A 418 8.94 2.45 14.86
N ASP A 419 10.15 2.02 15.21
CA ASP A 419 10.46 0.60 15.38
C ASP A 419 9.74 0.05 16.62
N GLN A 420 9.53 0.87 17.66
CA GLN A 420 8.75 0.46 18.84
C GLN A 420 7.22 0.54 18.60
N VAL A 421 6.74 1.49 17.80
CA VAL A 421 5.31 1.64 17.45
C VAL A 421 4.88 0.61 16.41
N ALA A 422 5.75 0.32 15.44
CA ALA A 422 5.55 -0.68 14.40
C ALA A 422 5.51 -2.10 14.97
N ASP A 423 6.24 -2.33 16.07
CA ASP A 423 6.46 -3.67 16.57
C ASP A 423 6.47 -3.79 18.12
N PRO A 424 5.40 -3.35 18.81
CA PRO A 424 5.30 -3.58 20.25
C PRO A 424 5.20 -5.09 20.56
N ILE A 425 4.63 -5.86 19.63
CA ILE A 425 4.41 -7.29 19.75
C ILE A 425 5.64 -8.08 19.33
N GLY A 426 6.35 -7.76 18.25
CA GLY A 426 7.58 -8.45 17.87
C GLY A 426 8.80 -8.00 18.68
N TRP A 427 8.75 -6.86 19.39
CA TRP A 427 9.64 -6.63 20.53
C TRP A 427 9.41 -7.68 21.65
N ALA A 428 8.16 -8.13 21.84
CA ALA A 428 7.80 -9.17 22.81
C ALA A 428 7.86 -10.62 22.27
N LEU A 429 7.70 -10.83 20.95
CA LEU A 429 7.54 -12.14 20.29
C LEU A 429 8.63 -12.46 19.25
N GLY A 430 9.51 -11.51 18.92
CA GLY A 430 10.63 -11.69 18.00
C GLY A 430 10.27 -11.80 16.51
N ALA A 431 9.19 -11.16 16.03
CA ALA A 431 8.76 -11.23 14.62
C ALA A 431 8.29 -9.85 14.09
N SER A 432 9.25 -8.98 13.75
CA SER A 432 8.99 -7.54 13.57
C SER A 432 8.32 -7.12 12.25
N GLY A 433 8.67 -7.78 11.14
CA GLY A 433 8.12 -7.44 9.83
C GLY A 433 6.66 -7.88 9.65
N GLY A 434 6.31 -9.07 10.17
CA GLY A 434 4.97 -9.65 10.05
C GLY A 434 3.91 -8.89 10.86
N ALA A 435 4.25 -8.46 12.08
CA ALA A 435 3.33 -7.68 12.93
C ALA A 435 3.03 -6.30 12.31
N LEU A 436 4.06 -5.61 11.82
CA LEU A 436 3.93 -4.35 11.10
C LEU A 436 3.07 -4.50 9.85
N LEU A 437 3.28 -5.57 9.09
CA LEU A 437 2.47 -5.87 7.92
C LEU A 437 1.00 -6.07 8.32
N VAL A 438 0.69 -6.96 9.28
CA VAL A 438 -0.69 -7.20 9.76
C VAL A 438 -1.34 -5.92 10.28
N PHE A 439 -0.62 -5.11 11.06
CA PHE A 439 -1.10 -3.82 11.52
C PHE A 439 -1.46 -2.90 10.34
N GLY A 440 -0.55 -2.75 9.38
CA GLY A 440 -0.79 -1.93 8.19
C GLY A 440 -1.94 -2.45 7.32
N LEU A 441 -2.15 -3.77 7.23
CA LEU A 441 -3.31 -4.36 6.55
C LEU A 441 -4.61 -3.95 7.24
N VAL A 442 -4.69 -4.14 8.56
CA VAL A 442 -5.88 -3.82 9.35
C VAL A 442 -6.15 -2.32 9.29
N TRP A 443 -5.11 -1.49 9.42
CA TRP A 443 -5.23 -0.05 9.31
C TRP A 443 -5.76 0.36 7.94
N ASN A 444 -5.13 -0.08 6.85
CA ASN A 444 -5.56 0.26 5.49
C ASN A 444 -6.97 -0.27 5.18
N LEU A 445 -7.39 -1.40 5.77
CA LEU A 445 -8.77 -1.86 5.67
C LEU A 445 -9.75 -0.89 6.35
N LEU A 446 -9.39 -0.36 7.51
CA LEU A 446 -10.23 0.57 8.28
C LEU A 446 -10.26 1.98 7.68
N THR A 447 -9.14 2.47 7.14
CA THR A 447 -8.99 3.87 6.68
C THR A 447 -9.04 4.03 5.16
N GLY A 448 -8.51 3.06 4.42
CA GLY A 448 -8.32 3.13 2.96
C GLY A 448 -9.46 2.52 2.14
N ALA A 449 -10.37 1.76 2.74
CA ALA A 449 -11.47 1.09 2.04
C ALA A 449 -12.57 2.04 1.53
N GLY A 450 -12.46 3.36 1.75
CA GLY A 450 -13.36 4.35 1.17
C GLY A 450 -13.42 4.26 -0.36
N GLU A 451 -12.32 3.89 -1.01
CA GLU A 451 -12.31 3.58 -2.44
C GLU A 451 -13.24 2.41 -2.76
N ALA A 452 -13.27 1.33 -1.98
CA ALA A 452 -14.16 0.20 -2.23
C ALA A 452 -15.64 0.61 -2.36
N ASN A 453 -16.02 1.70 -1.70
CA ASN A 453 -17.39 2.19 -1.60
C ASN A 453 -17.77 3.25 -2.63
N GLY A 454 -16.82 3.74 -3.43
CA GLY A 454 -17.11 4.76 -4.44
C GLY A 454 -17.84 4.19 -5.66
N ASP A 455 -18.80 4.96 -6.19
CA ASP A 455 -19.48 4.61 -7.44
C ASP A 455 -18.65 5.05 -8.65
N SER A 456 -18.42 4.12 -9.58
CA SER A 456 -17.75 4.40 -10.85
C SER A 456 -18.42 3.58 -11.96
N ALA A 457 -18.77 4.25 -13.06
CA ALA A 457 -19.32 3.58 -14.24
C ALA A 457 -18.30 2.63 -14.89
N ALA A 458 -17.00 2.92 -14.76
CA ALA A 458 -15.93 2.14 -15.35
C ALA A 458 -15.45 0.97 -14.47
N PHE A 459 -15.74 0.99 -13.17
CA PHE A 459 -15.35 -0.07 -12.23
C PHE A 459 -16.43 -0.25 -11.14
N PRO A 460 -17.31 -1.25 -11.28
CA PRO A 460 -18.45 -1.45 -10.37
C PRO A 460 -18.02 -1.66 -8.91
N ARG A 461 -18.80 -1.11 -7.98
CA ARG A 461 -18.56 -1.19 -6.53
C ARG A 461 -18.30 -2.62 -6.01
N PRO A 462 -19.08 -3.66 -6.38
CA PRO A 462 -18.81 -5.02 -5.92
C PRO A 462 -17.45 -5.55 -6.39
N ALA A 463 -17.03 -5.23 -7.61
CA ALA A 463 -15.75 -5.65 -8.16
C ALA A 463 -14.57 -4.94 -7.46
N ARG A 464 -14.74 -3.68 -7.06
CA ARG A 464 -13.78 -2.93 -6.24
C ARG A 464 -13.59 -3.54 -4.85
N ALA A 465 -14.71 -3.87 -4.20
CA ALA A 465 -14.69 -4.53 -2.89
C ALA A 465 -13.98 -5.88 -2.97
N LEU A 466 -14.30 -6.70 -3.97
CA LEU A 466 -13.60 -7.98 -4.21
C LEU A 466 -12.11 -7.78 -4.49
N LEU A 467 -11.73 -6.76 -5.26
CA LEU A 467 -10.32 -6.47 -5.53
C LEU A 467 -9.57 -6.15 -4.24
N ILE A 468 -10.11 -5.25 -3.41
CA ILE A 468 -9.46 -4.82 -2.16
C ILE A 468 -9.38 -5.99 -1.16
N VAL A 469 -10.46 -6.75 -0.98
CA VAL A 469 -10.48 -7.93 -0.11
C VAL A 469 -9.51 -9.00 -0.61
N GLY A 470 -9.52 -9.29 -1.91
CA GLY A 470 -8.60 -10.24 -2.53
C GLY A 470 -7.15 -9.81 -2.35
N TYR A 471 -6.85 -8.53 -2.59
CA TYR A 471 -5.51 -7.97 -2.44
C TYR A 471 -4.99 -8.06 -1.00
N LEU A 472 -5.81 -7.64 -0.03
CA LEU A 472 -5.48 -7.73 1.40
C LEU A 472 -5.30 -9.17 1.87
N THR A 473 -6.18 -10.08 1.43
CA THR A 473 -6.11 -11.50 1.83
C THR A 473 -4.90 -12.20 1.22
N VAL A 474 -4.51 -11.84 -0.01
CA VAL A 474 -3.24 -12.30 -0.61
C VAL A 474 -2.06 -11.83 0.22
N THR A 475 -2.01 -10.56 0.64
CA THR A 475 -0.91 -10.07 1.47
C THR A 475 -0.90 -10.74 2.86
N MET A 476 -2.07 -11.01 3.45
CA MET A 476 -2.19 -11.80 4.70
C MET A 476 -1.64 -13.22 4.52
N LEU A 477 -1.98 -13.89 3.42
CA LEU A 477 -1.52 -15.25 3.14
C LEU A 477 0.02 -15.31 3.08
N ILE A 478 0.65 -14.35 2.41
CA ILE A 478 2.10 -14.31 2.30
C ILE A 478 2.72 -14.06 3.67
N ALA A 479 2.23 -13.09 4.44
CA ALA A 479 2.76 -12.81 5.77
C ALA A 479 2.58 -13.98 6.74
N ALA A 480 1.44 -14.67 6.68
CA ALA A 480 1.21 -15.89 7.45
C ALA A 480 2.18 -17.00 7.04
N THR A 481 2.48 -17.14 5.75
CA THR A 481 3.42 -18.14 5.25
C THR A 481 4.86 -17.80 5.63
N ASP A 482 5.26 -16.53 5.51
CA ASP A 482 6.57 -16.03 5.94
C ASP A 482 6.81 -16.21 7.44
N ALA A 483 5.77 -16.05 8.26
CA ALA A 483 5.85 -16.27 9.71
C ALA A 483 6.07 -17.75 10.11
N VAL A 484 5.65 -18.69 9.26
CA VAL A 484 5.75 -20.14 9.52
C VAL A 484 6.96 -20.77 8.80
N ALA A 485 7.41 -20.18 7.69
CA ALA A 485 8.53 -20.69 6.91
C ALA A 485 9.89 -20.50 7.62
N VAL A 486 10.77 -21.51 7.54
CA VAL A 486 12.15 -21.38 8.02
C VAL A 486 12.99 -20.53 7.07
N THR A 487 12.73 -20.68 5.78
CA THR A 487 13.29 -19.83 4.72
C THR A 487 12.17 -19.46 3.76
N PHE A 488 12.03 -18.18 3.45
CA PHE A 488 11.05 -17.70 2.50
C PHE A 488 11.76 -17.00 1.34
N ALA A 489 11.34 -17.30 0.11
CA ALA A 489 12.02 -16.83 -1.10
C ALA A 489 11.92 -15.30 -1.28
N VAL A 490 10.99 -14.65 -0.60
CA VAL A 490 10.76 -13.21 -0.67
C VAL A 490 10.92 -12.57 0.70
N ASP A 491 11.86 -11.66 0.80
CA ASP A 491 12.06 -10.85 2.00
C ASP A 491 10.95 -9.77 2.09
N LEU A 492 9.86 -10.08 2.80
CA LEU A 492 8.77 -9.12 3.02
C LEU A 492 9.20 -7.93 3.87
N ASP A 493 10.11 -8.14 4.82
CA ASP A 493 10.64 -7.08 5.68
C ASP A 493 11.29 -5.98 4.82
N ARG A 494 11.98 -6.36 3.74
CA ARG A 494 12.53 -5.41 2.77
C ARG A 494 11.47 -4.53 2.10
N PHE A 495 10.33 -5.08 1.71
CA PHE A 495 9.24 -4.31 1.09
C PHE A 495 8.56 -3.39 2.09
N VAL A 496 8.30 -3.89 3.29
CA VAL A 496 7.71 -3.12 4.38
C VAL A 496 8.64 -1.95 4.75
N ARG A 497 9.94 -2.20 4.93
CA ARG A 497 10.95 -1.15 5.17
C ARG A 497 10.98 -0.12 4.05
N MET A 498 10.94 -0.55 2.79
CA MET A 498 10.88 0.36 1.65
C MET A 498 9.65 1.29 1.72
N GLY A 499 8.52 0.75 2.16
CA GLY A 499 7.31 1.52 2.45
C GLY A 499 7.51 2.60 3.52
N VAL A 500 8.11 2.22 4.65
CA VAL A 500 8.43 3.16 5.73
C VAL A 500 9.43 4.23 5.28
N GLU A 501 10.51 3.80 4.62
CA GLU A 501 11.65 4.64 4.19
C GLU A 501 11.30 5.64 3.11
N VAL A 502 10.44 5.27 2.15
CA VAL A 502 10.13 6.13 1.00
C VAL A 502 8.78 6.80 1.18
N ILE A 503 7.74 6.02 1.46
CA ILE A 503 6.36 6.54 1.49
C ILE A 503 6.06 7.18 2.86
N GLY A 504 6.47 6.52 3.95
CA GLY A 504 6.28 7.03 5.30
C GLY A 504 7.05 8.33 5.58
N THR A 505 8.33 8.41 5.19
CA THR A 505 9.14 9.63 5.32
C THR A 505 8.56 10.80 4.55
N ALA A 506 8.11 10.57 3.32
CA ALA A 506 7.50 11.60 2.50
C ALA A 506 6.22 12.15 3.14
N LEU A 507 5.39 11.29 3.74
CA LEU A 507 4.20 11.72 4.48
C LEU A 507 4.58 12.57 5.70
N LEU A 508 5.53 12.12 6.51
CA LEU A 508 5.93 12.83 7.72
C LEU A 508 6.61 14.17 7.42
N ALA A 509 7.43 14.24 6.37
CA ALA A 509 8.01 15.48 5.87
C ALA A 509 6.93 16.43 5.32
N THR A 510 5.96 15.90 4.56
CA THR A 510 4.81 16.66 4.06
C THR A 510 3.99 17.23 5.23
N GLY A 511 3.71 16.41 6.23
CA GLY A 511 3.00 16.81 7.44
C GLY A 511 3.73 17.90 8.22
N LEU A 512 5.05 17.74 8.41
CA LEU A 512 5.91 18.74 9.03
C LEU A 512 5.78 20.10 8.32
N TRP A 513 5.94 20.12 6.99
CA TRP A 513 5.86 21.36 6.23
C TRP A 513 4.46 21.97 6.16
N ALA A 514 3.42 21.14 6.14
CA ALA A 514 2.04 21.60 6.23
C ALA A 514 1.78 22.31 7.56
N VAL A 515 2.20 21.71 8.68
CA VAL A 515 2.04 22.26 10.03
C VAL A 515 2.83 23.56 10.20
N LEU A 516 4.11 23.58 9.82
CA LEU A 516 4.93 24.80 9.86
C LEU A 516 4.42 25.89 8.92
N GLY A 517 3.94 25.50 7.73
CA GLY A 517 3.36 26.40 6.73
C GLY A 517 2.02 27.01 7.14
N ALA A 518 1.22 26.30 7.95
CA ALA A 518 0.00 26.84 8.54
C ALA A 518 0.31 27.79 9.72
N ALA A 519 1.24 27.39 10.60
CA ALA A 519 1.67 28.18 11.75
C ALA A 519 2.32 29.52 11.37
N SER A 520 3.13 29.55 10.31
CA SER A 520 3.74 30.79 9.80
C SER A 520 2.67 31.80 9.34
N ARG A 521 1.59 31.32 8.73
CA ARG A 521 0.46 32.13 8.21
C ARG A 521 -0.58 32.53 9.26
N HIS A 522 -0.32 32.30 10.55
CA HIS A 522 -1.26 32.57 11.66
C HIS A 522 -2.61 31.87 11.51
N ARG A 523 -2.66 30.79 10.71
CA ARG A 523 -3.85 29.94 10.62
C ARG A 523 -3.70 28.82 11.63
N SER A 524 -4.77 28.52 12.34
CA SER A 524 -4.89 27.30 13.13
C SER A 524 -4.79 26.13 12.17
N ALA A 525 -3.63 25.46 12.14
CA ALA A 525 -3.36 24.27 11.30
C ALA A 525 -4.33 23.09 11.55
N VAL A 526 -5.18 23.24 12.56
CA VAL A 526 -6.00 22.22 13.22
C VAL A 526 -7.49 22.59 13.15
N GLU A 527 -7.84 23.78 12.67
CA GLU A 527 -9.22 24.25 12.66
C GLU A 527 -9.87 23.99 11.29
N THR A 528 -10.27 22.73 11.09
CA THR A 528 -11.49 22.26 10.40
C THR A 528 -11.42 20.75 10.12
N MET A 529 -11.28 19.90 11.14
CA MET A 529 -12.11 18.68 11.07
C MET A 529 -13.56 19.16 11.26
N PRO A 530 -14.48 18.92 10.31
CA PRO A 530 -15.90 19.21 10.50
C PRO A 530 -16.46 18.24 11.54
N GLY A 531 -16.19 18.51 12.81
CA GLY A 531 -16.90 17.96 13.94
C GLY A 531 -18.28 18.61 14.00
N GLY A 532 -19.26 17.96 13.38
CA GLY A 532 -20.69 18.32 13.47
C GLY A 532 -21.28 18.77 12.14
N GLN A 533 -22.28 18.03 11.65
CA GLN A 533 -23.15 18.38 10.52
C GLN A 533 -22.56 18.30 9.11
N ARG A 534 -22.08 17.11 8.72
CA ARG A 534 -22.67 16.51 7.52
C ARG A 534 -23.70 15.48 7.97
N THR A 535 -24.86 15.96 8.43
CA THR A 535 -26.07 15.26 8.01
C THR A 535 -25.95 15.13 6.50
N PRO A 536 -26.05 13.94 5.90
CA PRO A 536 -26.31 13.89 4.48
C PRO A 536 -27.48 14.84 4.28
N SER A 537 -27.28 15.87 3.45
CA SER A 537 -28.40 16.56 2.86
C SER A 537 -29.10 15.48 2.02
N PHE A 538 -29.92 14.67 2.67
CA PHE A 538 -31.23 14.42 2.15
C PHE A 538 -31.78 15.82 1.96
N ALA A 539 -31.61 16.34 0.75
CA ALA A 539 -32.60 17.24 0.23
C ALA A 539 -33.93 16.59 0.60
N PRO A 540 -34.83 17.25 1.37
CA PRO A 540 -36.18 16.77 1.44
C PRO A 540 -36.61 16.51 -0.01
N PRO A 541 -37.28 15.38 -0.30
CA PRO A 541 -37.81 15.15 -1.64
C PRO A 541 -38.48 16.46 -2.07
N PRO A 542 -38.24 16.94 -3.31
CA PRO A 542 -38.73 18.24 -3.75
C PRO A 542 -40.16 18.36 -3.27
N SER A 543 -40.43 19.38 -2.44
CA SER A 543 -41.76 19.70 -1.98
C SER A 543 -42.67 19.56 -3.19
N GLN A 544 -43.64 18.65 -3.10
CA GLN A 544 -44.59 18.38 -4.15
C GLN A 544 -45.00 19.72 -4.75
N ALA A 545 -44.70 19.90 -6.05
CA ALA A 545 -45.25 21.03 -6.78
C ALA A 545 -46.75 21.06 -6.48
N PRO A 546 -47.35 22.24 -6.21
CA PRO A 546 -48.77 22.32 -5.94
C PRO A 546 -49.51 21.59 -7.06
N LEU A 547 -50.30 20.59 -6.67
CA LEU A 547 -51.14 19.84 -7.59
C LEU A 547 -51.91 20.85 -8.45
N PRO A 548 -51.95 20.68 -9.78
CA PRO A 548 -52.81 21.52 -10.62
C PRO A 548 -54.26 21.38 -10.14
N PRO A 549 -55.08 22.45 -10.25
CA PRO A 549 -56.43 22.46 -9.73
C PRO A 549 -57.22 21.27 -10.27
N SER A 550 -57.89 20.60 -9.32
CA SER A 550 -58.79 19.46 -9.52
C SER A 550 -59.65 19.61 -10.78
N PHE A 551 -59.53 18.65 -11.69
CA PHE A 551 -60.53 18.46 -12.74
C PHE A 551 -61.90 18.19 -12.10
N PRO A 552 -63.00 18.77 -12.64
CA PRO A 552 -64.34 18.48 -12.15
C PRO A 552 -64.66 16.99 -12.35
N PRO A 553 -65.44 16.36 -11.45
CA PRO A 553 -65.76 14.95 -11.54
C PRO A 553 -66.50 14.67 -12.85
N GLY A 554 -65.92 13.79 -13.67
CA GLY A 554 -66.57 13.24 -14.84
C GLY A 554 -67.80 12.40 -14.45
N PRO A 555 -68.76 12.23 -15.37
CA PRO A 555 -70.01 11.52 -15.10
C PRO A 555 -69.73 10.05 -14.72
N PRO A 556 -70.58 9.45 -13.84
CA PRO A 556 -70.40 8.09 -13.38
C PRO A 556 -70.46 7.09 -14.55
N PRO A 557 -69.63 6.04 -14.53
CA PRO A 557 -69.61 5.03 -15.58
C PRO A 557 -70.91 4.23 -15.62
N PRO A 558 -71.36 3.79 -16.80
CA PRO A 558 -72.57 2.98 -16.94
C PRO A 558 -72.37 1.59 -16.31
N SER A 559 -73.40 1.16 -15.59
CA SER A 559 -73.51 -0.16 -14.98
C SER A 559 -73.50 -1.27 -16.04
N PHE A 560 -72.50 -2.14 -16.00
CA PHE A 560 -72.50 -3.38 -16.78
C PHE A 560 -73.23 -4.50 -16.00
N PRO A 561 -74.04 -5.33 -16.69
CA PRO A 561 -74.80 -6.41 -16.06
C PRO A 561 -73.90 -7.61 -15.71
N PRO A 562 -74.31 -8.46 -14.75
CA PRO A 562 -73.48 -9.54 -14.26
C PRO A 562 -73.60 -10.80 -15.13
N GLY A 563 -72.47 -11.46 -15.37
CA GLY A 563 -72.44 -12.88 -15.71
C GLY A 563 -71.15 -13.32 -16.43
N PRO A 564 -70.84 -14.63 -16.48
CA PRO A 564 -71.11 -15.68 -15.49
C PRO A 564 -69.80 -16.35 -14.97
N GLN A 565 -69.96 -17.15 -13.93
CA GLN A 565 -68.93 -17.89 -13.22
C GLN A 565 -68.40 -19.14 -13.97
N ARG A 566 -67.17 -19.54 -13.61
CA ARG A 566 -66.50 -20.87 -13.74
C ARG A 566 -66.04 -21.25 -15.16
N TRP A 567 -64.88 -21.88 -15.36
CA TRP A 567 -64.21 -22.94 -14.58
C TRP A 567 -62.76 -22.65 -14.20
#